data_AF-S8E1E0-F1
#
_entry.id   AF-S8E1E0-F1
#
_cell.length_a   1.000
_cell.length_b   1.000
_cell.length_c   1.000
_cell.angle_alpha   90.00
_cell.angle_beta   90.00
_cell.angle_gamma   90.00
#
_symmetry.space_group_name_H-M   'P 1'
#
loop_
_entity.id
_entity.type
_entity.pdbx_description
1 polymer ?
#
loop_
_entity_poly.entity_id
_entity_poly.type
_entity_poly.pdbx_seq_one_letter_code
_entity_poly.pdbx_strand_id
1 'polypeptide(L)'
;MAFFVHVLAALLCCDPLLAAAQAAAAAAYAPQLAPCPAGFSLIREAGTKAASQSLSYGESQYLSGKQSTVLPNAWKSYLFTVEGTANGNELPSYVSRILGGDYGSMAYPRLGIATSGGGYRAATFGAGVLNALDGRNSSAVSAGTGGLLQAATYLAGLSGGSWLLTYTADELQAMLSQTFDIATQGIAYEIGSGWEKDPEYPSCLACAVVDRARERQNMARDGLCASCLERYCWS
;
A
#
# COMPACT_ATOMS: atom_id res chain seq x y z
N MET A 1 26.84 -39.00 -1.50
CA MET A 1 25.68 -38.17 -1.09
C MET A 1 25.85 -36.66 -1.34
N ALA A 2 26.89 -36.19 -2.06
CA ALA A 2 27.06 -34.76 -2.40
C ALA A 2 26.70 -34.42 -3.87
N PHE A 3 26.60 -35.44 -4.74
CA PHE A 3 26.35 -35.25 -6.18
C PHE A 3 24.86 -35.07 -6.55
N PHE A 4 23.93 -35.48 -5.68
CA PHE A 4 22.49 -35.37 -5.94
C PHE A 4 21.88 -34.01 -5.53
N VAL A 5 22.57 -33.25 -4.66
CA VAL A 5 22.06 -31.96 -4.15
C VAL A 5 22.37 -30.82 -5.13
N HIS A 6 23.44 -30.93 -5.93
CA HIS A 6 23.85 -29.90 -6.88
C HIS A 6 23.02 -29.88 -8.18
N VAL A 7 22.31 -30.98 -8.48
CA VAL A 7 21.45 -31.05 -9.69
C VAL A 7 20.08 -30.39 -9.44
N LEU A 8 19.55 -30.43 -8.22
CA LEU A 8 18.29 -29.75 -7.89
C LEU A 8 18.41 -28.23 -7.79
N ALA A 9 19.56 -27.69 -7.35
CA ALA A 9 19.78 -26.25 -7.25
C ALA A 9 19.98 -25.57 -8.61
N ALA A 10 20.56 -26.28 -9.60
CA ALA A 10 20.75 -25.76 -10.95
C ALA A 10 19.46 -25.71 -11.78
N LEU A 11 18.44 -26.52 -11.44
CA LEU A 11 17.15 -26.53 -12.13
C LEU A 11 16.21 -25.38 -11.71
N LEU A 12 16.42 -24.77 -10.53
CA LEU A 12 15.62 -23.65 -10.04
C LEU A 12 16.10 -22.26 -10.53
N CYS A 13 17.32 -22.16 -11.05
CA CYS A 13 17.85 -20.89 -11.62
C CYS A 13 17.43 -20.65 -13.08
N CYS A 14 16.82 -21.64 -13.73
CA CYS A 14 16.41 -21.55 -15.14
C CYS A 14 14.89 -21.58 -15.32
N ASP A 15 14.10 -21.31 -14.28
CA ASP A 15 12.66 -21.15 -14.45
C ASP A 15 12.34 -19.72 -14.93
N PRO A 16 11.93 -19.53 -16.18
CA PRO A 16 11.46 -18.24 -16.69
C PRO A 16 10.04 -17.96 -16.17
N LEU A 17 9.66 -18.46 -14.99
CA LEU A 17 8.28 -18.47 -14.51
C LEU A 17 7.72 -17.05 -14.36
N LEU A 18 8.53 -16.07 -13.95
CA LEU A 18 8.10 -14.67 -13.84
C LEU A 18 7.86 -14.01 -15.21
N ALA A 19 8.77 -14.20 -16.17
CA ALA A 19 8.64 -13.63 -17.52
C ALA A 19 7.59 -14.35 -18.37
N ALA A 20 7.46 -15.67 -18.23
CA ALA A 20 6.44 -16.47 -18.90
C ALA A 20 5.04 -16.20 -18.34
N ALA A 21 4.90 -15.94 -17.04
CA ALA A 21 3.61 -15.56 -16.43
C ALA A 21 3.11 -14.22 -16.96
N GLN A 22 3.99 -13.23 -17.13
CA GLN A 22 3.63 -11.93 -17.74
C GLN A 22 3.28 -12.08 -19.22
N ALA A 23 3.97 -12.94 -19.98
CA ALA A 23 3.64 -13.22 -21.38
C ALA A 23 2.31 -13.99 -21.53
N ALA A 24 2.03 -14.96 -20.66
CA ALA A 24 0.78 -15.72 -20.67
C ALA A 24 -0.42 -14.87 -20.20
N ALA A 25 -0.24 -14.05 -19.17
CA ALA A 25 -1.26 -13.07 -18.76
C ALA A 25 -1.48 -12.03 -19.86
N ALA A 26 -0.41 -11.46 -20.43
CA ALA A 26 -0.52 -10.53 -21.56
C ALA A 26 -1.22 -11.17 -22.77
N ALA A 27 -1.01 -12.45 -23.06
CA ALA A 27 -1.72 -13.17 -24.12
C ALA A 27 -3.20 -13.45 -23.77
N ALA A 28 -3.51 -13.75 -22.50
CA ALA A 28 -4.87 -13.96 -22.02
C ALA A 28 -5.70 -12.66 -21.95
N TYR A 29 -5.05 -11.53 -21.66
CA TYR A 29 -5.66 -10.19 -21.68
C TYR A 29 -5.48 -9.46 -23.01
N ALA A 30 -4.73 -10.03 -23.96
CA ALA A 30 -4.53 -9.43 -25.28
C ALA A 30 -5.87 -9.41 -26.02
N PRO A 31 -6.35 -8.23 -26.45
CA PRO A 31 -7.58 -8.16 -27.23
C PRO A 31 -7.38 -8.92 -28.53
N GLN A 32 -8.25 -9.89 -28.78
CA GLN A 32 -8.29 -10.61 -30.05
C GLN A 32 -9.28 -9.92 -30.98
N LEU A 33 -8.95 -9.87 -32.27
CA LEU A 33 -9.86 -9.35 -33.28
C LEU A 33 -11.03 -10.33 -33.43
N ALA A 34 -12.22 -9.93 -33.01
CA ALA A 34 -13.42 -10.74 -33.12
C ALA A 34 -14.62 -9.84 -33.50
N PRO A 35 -15.63 -10.36 -34.23
CA PRO A 35 -16.88 -9.65 -34.41
C PRO A 35 -17.53 -9.35 -33.05
N CYS A 36 -18.05 -8.14 -32.87
CA CYS A 36 -18.81 -7.80 -31.67
C CYS A 36 -20.03 -8.73 -31.53
N PRO A 37 -20.32 -9.25 -30.32
CA PRO A 37 -21.54 -10.00 -30.08
C PRO A 37 -22.79 -9.19 -30.49
N ALA A 38 -23.80 -9.86 -31.02
CA ALA A 38 -25.07 -9.21 -31.39
C ALA A 38 -25.71 -8.55 -30.15
N GLY A 39 -26.10 -7.28 -30.26
CA GLY A 39 -26.70 -6.51 -29.17
C GLY A 39 -25.70 -5.99 -28.12
N PHE A 40 -24.40 -6.12 -28.34
CA PHE A 40 -23.38 -5.55 -27.46
C PHE A 40 -23.37 -4.01 -27.51
N SER A 41 -23.54 -3.36 -26.36
CA SER A 41 -23.30 -1.93 -26.19
C SER A 41 -22.14 -1.72 -25.24
N LEU A 42 -21.08 -1.05 -25.72
CA LEU A 42 -19.93 -0.69 -24.89
C LEU A 42 -20.28 0.45 -23.90
N ILE A 43 -21.23 1.30 -24.27
CA ILE A 43 -21.62 2.48 -23.51
C ILE A 43 -22.86 2.15 -22.69
N ARG A 44 -22.78 2.42 -21.39
CA ARG A 44 -23.94 2.49 -20.51
C ARG A 44 -24.41 3.93 -20.42
N GLU A 45 -25.56 4.22 -21.01
CA GLU A 45 -26.22 5.50 -20.83
C GLU A 45 -26.74 5.64 -19.39
N ALA A 46 -26.19 6.59 -18.64
CA ALA A 46 -26.66 6.90 -17.29
C ALA A 46 -27.86 7.86 -17.29
N GLY A 47 -28.21 8.43 -18.45
CA GLY A 47 -29.22 9.47 -18.60
C GLY A 47 -28.65 10.88 -18.34
N THR A 48 -29.36 11.91 -18.82
CA THR A 48 -28.91 13.31 -18.78
C THR A 48 -29.39 14.10 -17.57
N LYS A 49 -30.42 13.60 -16.86
CA LYS A 49 -30.96 14.23 -15.66
C LYS A 49 -30.29 13.64 -14.42
N ALA A 50 -29.57 14.45 -13.66
CA ALA A 50 -28.86 14.00 -12.44
C ALA A 50 -29.77 13.22 -11.47
N ALA A 51 -31.03 13.63 -11.31
CA ALA A 51 -31.99 12.96 -10.42
C ALA A 51 -32.42 11.55 -10.87
N SER A 52 -32.22 11.18 -12.14
CA SER A 52 -32.56 9.86 -12.68
C SER A 52 -31.33 9.02 -13.00
N GLN A 53 -30.12 9.53 -12.71
CA GLN A 53 -28.89 8.76 -12.88
C GLN A 53 -28.82 7.67 -11.81
N SER A 54 -28.51 6.45 -12.26
CA SER A 54 -28.33 5.30 -11.39
C SER A 54 -26.91 4.77 -11.47
N LEU A 55 -26.48 4.12 -10.38
CA LEU A 55 -25.27 3.33 -10.35
C LEU A 55 -25.35 2.22 -11.40
N SER A 56 -24.19 1.72 -11.81
CA SER A 56 -24.17 0.52 -12.65
C SER A 56 -24.80 -0.66 -11.89
N TYR A 57 -25.29 -1.64 -12.65
CA TYR A 57 -25.84 -2.87 -12.05
C TYR A 57 -24.81 -3.55 -11.14
N GLY A 58 -23.56 -3.69 -11.62
CA GLY A 58 -22.49 -4.32 -10.85
C GLY A 58 -22.16 -3.57 -9.55
N GLU A 59 -22.11 -2.25 -9.58
CA GLU A 59 -21.88 -1.46 -8.37
C GLU A 59 -23.06 -1.56 -7.39
N SER A 60 -24.29 -1.53 -7.90
CA SER A 60 -25.49 -1.72 -7.07
C SER A 60 -25.52 -3.09 -6.39
N GLN A 61 -25.08 -4.15 -7.10
CA GLN A 61 -24.91 -5.48 -6.53
C GLN A 61 -23.79 -5.53 -5.50
N TYR A 62 -22.64 -4.92 -5.78
CA TYR A 62 -21.54 -4.82 -4.82
C TYR A 62 -22.00 -4.16 -3.52
N LEU A 63 -22.70 -3.03 -3.60
CA LEU A 63 -23.20 -2.31 -2.43
C LEU A 63 -24.17 -3.16 -1.61
N SER A 64 -25.18 -3.75 -2.24
CA SER A 64 -26.18 -4.58 -1.54
C SER A 64 -25.57 -5.85 -0.94
N GLY A 65 -24.66 -6.51 -1.67
CA GLY A 65 -23.91 -7.67 -1.19
C GLY A 65 -23.03 -7.31 0.01
N LYS A 66 -22.20 -6.27 -0.10
CA LYS A 66 -21.31 -5.83 0.98
C LYS A 66 -22.09 -5.40 2.23
N GLN A 67 -23.19 -4.67 2.03
CA GLN A 67 -24.05 -4.18 3.11
C GLN A 67 -24.72 -5.32 3.90
N SER A 68 -25.07 -6.42 3.24
CA SER A 68 -25.71 -7.57 3.88
C SER A 68 -24.72 -8.58 4.46
N THR A 69 -23.54 -8.74 3.86
CA THR A 69 -22.61 -9.85 4.19
C THR A 69 -21.33 -9.43 4.91
N VAL A 70 -20.82 -8.22 4.66
CA VAL A 70 -19.50 -7.79 5.16
C VAL A 70 -19.64 -6.73 6.26
N LEU A 71 -20.41 -5.67 5.99
CA LEU A 71 -20.53 -4.52 6.90
C LEU A 71 -21.00 -4.86 8.31
N PRO A 72 -21.92 -5.83 8.55
CA PRO A 72 -22.34 -6.16 9.91
C PRO A 72 -21.19 -6.57 10.84
N ASN A 73 -20.27 -7.41 10.35
CA ASN A 73 -19.14 -7.86 11.15
C ASN A 73 -18.02 -6.81 11.16
N ALA A 74 -17.81 -6.09 10.06
CA ALA A 74 -16.77 -5.05 9.99
C ALA A 74 -17.04 -3.90 10.98
N TRP A 75 -18.28 -3.39 11.02
CA TRP A 75 -18.65 -2.32 11.96
C TRP A 75 -18.66 -2.77 13.42
N LYS A 76 -19.10 -4.01 13.71
CA LYS A 76 -18.98 -4.59 15.06
C LYS A 76 -17.54 -4.75 15.50
N SER A 77 -16.66 -5.20 14.60
CA SER A 77 -15.22 -5.36 14.91
C SER A 77 -14.59 -4.00 15.20
N TYR A 78 -14.92 -2.97 14.42
CA TYR A 78 -14.47 -1.60 14.70
C TYR A 78 -15.04 -1.05 16.00
N LEU A 79 -16.33 -1.26 16.29
CA LEU A 79 -16.94 -0.87 17.56
C LEU A 79 -16.18 -1.46 18.75
N PHE A 80 -15.87 -2.77 18.69
CA PHE A 80 -15.08 -3.44 19.71
C PHE A 80 -13.70 -2.79 19.91
N THR A 81 -13.01 -2.44 18.80
CA THR A 81 -11.75 -1.71 18.85
C THR A 81 -11.88 -0.35 19.56
N VAL A 82 -12.91 0.43 19.24
CA VAL A 82 -13.11 1.77 19.83
C VAL A 82 -13.48 1.65 21.31
N GLU A 83 -14.39 0.76 21.67
CA GLU A 83 -14.80 0.54 23.07
C GLU A 83 -13.62 0.07 23.93
N GLY A 84 -12.77 -0.82 23.41
CA GLY A 84 -11.58 -1.30 24.10
C GLY A 84 -10.50 -0.23 24.31
N THR A 85 -10.53 0.85 23.53
CA THR A 85 -9.53 1.95 23.58
C THR A 85 -10.10 3.25 24.15
N ALA A 86 -11.37 3.25 24.57
CA ALA A 86 -12.05 4.46 25.04
C ALA A 86 -11.56 4.96 26.41
N ASN A 87 -10.69 4.20 27.10
CA ASN A 87 -10.04 4.58 28.37
C ASN A 87 -11.04 5.07 29.45
N GLY A 88 -12.19 4.41 29.56
CA GLY A 88 -13.25 4.77 30.52
C GLY A 88 -14.20 5.88 30.05
N ASN A 89 -14.01 6.43 28.83
CA ASN A 89 -15.00 7.30 28.21
C ASN A 89 -16.09 6.44 27.55
N GLU A 90 -17.33 6.56 28.01
CA GLU A 90 -18.44 5.84 27.39
C GLU A 90 -18.83 6.48 26.06
N LEU A 91 -18.96 5.66 25.01
CA LEU A 91 -19.53 6.10 23.75
C LEU A 91 -21.03 6.40 23.94
N PRO A 92 -21.56 7.46 23.30
CA PRO A 92 -23.01 7.67 23.27
C PRO A 92 -23.74 6.43 22.75
N SER A 93 -24.87 6.07 23.36
CA SER A 93 -25.60 4.84 23.06
C SER A 93 -26.02 4.70 21.59
N TYR A 94 -26.23 5.79 20.86
CA TYR A 94 -26.55 5.71 19.44
C TYR A 94 -25.38 5.15 18.60
N VAL A 95 -24.13 5.35 19.03
CA VAL A 95 -22.94 4.88 18.30
C VAL A 95 -22.89 3.37 18.29
N SER A 96 -22.97 2.76 19.47
CA SER A 96 -22.96 1.31 19.64
C SER A 96 -24.16 0.65 18.97
N ARG A 97 -25.34 1.27 19.01
CA ARG A 97 -26.54 0.75 18.33
C ARG A 97 -26.46 0.82 16.79
N ILE A 98 -25.90 1.90 16.22
CA ILE A 98 -25.70 2.00 14.77
C ILE A 98 -24.65 1.00 14.29
N LEU A 99 -23.48 0.97 14.93
CA LEU A 99 -22.38 0.09 14.52
C LEU A 99 -22.66 -1.38 14.87
N GLY A 100 -23.43 -1.64 15.92
CA GLY A 100 -23.89 -2.96 16.35
C GLY A 100 -25.03 -3.53 15.49
N GLY A 101 -25.70 -2.70 14.69
CA GLY A 101 -26.70 -3.12 13.72
C GLY A 101 -28.15 -3.15 14.21
N ASP A 102 -28.46 -2.52 15.34
CA ASP A 102 -29.82 -2.45 15.92
C ASP A 102 -30.86 -1.89 14.95
N TYR A 103 -30.42 -0.97 14.08
CA TYR A 103 -31.26 -0.29 13.09
C TYR A 103 -31.27 -0.98 11.71
N GLY A 104 -30.73 -2.20 11.64
CA GLY A 104 -30.64 -2.98 10.41
C GLY A 104 -29.51 -2.55 9.47
N SER A 105 -29.30 -3.31 8.40
CA SER A 105 -28.15 -3.15 7.49
C SER A 105 -28.13 -1.81 6.75
N MET A 106 -29.29 -1.20 6.54
CA MET A 106 -29.43 0.10 5.87
C MET A 106 -28.92 1.28 6.71
N ALA A 107 -28.80 1.12 8.03
CA ALA A 107 -28.36 2.16 8.94
C ALA A 107 -26.84 2.24 9.10
N TYR A 108 -26.08 1.25 8.60
CA TYR A 108 -24.63 1.29 8.65
C TYR A 108 -24.07 2.50 7.89
N PRO A 109 -23.02 3.16 8.42
CA PRO A 109 -22.36 4.24 7.69
C PRO A 109 -21.80 3.79 6.34
N ARG A 110 -21.93 4.65 5.33
CA ARG A 110 -21.24 4.48 4.04
C ARG A 110 -19.93 5.25 4.05
N LEU A 111 -18.89 4.62 4.56
CA LEU A 111 -17.55 5.22 4.64
C LEU A 111 -16.84 5.13 3.28
N GLY A 112 -16.29 6.25 2.82
CA GLY A 112 -15.41 6.32 1.66
C GLY A 112 -14.04 6.86 2.07
N ILE A 113 -12.97 6.29 1.52
CA ILE A 113 -11.59 6.75 1.69
C ILE A 113 -11.09 7.28 0.36
N ALA A 114 -10.43 8.43 0.35
CA ALA A 114 -9.88 9.05 -0.85
C ALA A 114 -8.41 9.43 -0.65
N THR A 115 -7.56 8.99 -1.57
CA THR A 115 -6.12 9.30 -1.58
C THR A 115 -5.77 10.23 -2.74
N SER A 116 -5.11 11.36 -2.43
CA SER A 116 -4.73 12.36 -3.43
C SER A 116 -3.55 11.92 -4.31
N GLY A 117 -3.21 12.76 -5.29
CA GLY A 117 -2.01 12.62 -6.10
C GLY A 117 -0.74 13.14 -5.41
N GLY A 118 0.41 12.81 -5.97
CA GLY A 118 1.72 13.23 -5.44
C GLY A 118 2.84 12.20 -5.57
N GLY A 119 2.76 11.31 -6.58
CA GLY A 119 3.73 10.24 -6.79
C GLY A 119 3.92 9.35 -5.56
N TYR A 120 5.16 8.93 -5.32
CA TYR A 120 5.50 8.03 -4.20
C TYR A 120 5.17 8.60 -2.83
N ARG A 121 5.19 9.93 -2.65
CA ARG A 121 4.82 10.54 -1.38
C ARG A 121 3.36 10.28 -1.04
N ALA A 122 2.47 10.49 -2.00
CA ALA A 122 1.05 10.22 -1.80
C ALA A 122 0.77 8.72 -1.61
N ALA A 123 1.47 7.86 -2.36
CA ALA A 123 1.39 6.43 -2.19
C ALA A 123 1.83 6.00 -0.77
N THR A 124 3.09 6.24 -0.41
CA THR A 124 3.66 5.82 0.89
C THR A 124 2.90 6.38 2.09
N PHE A 125 2.52 7.66 2.06
CA PHE A 125 1.70 8.25 3.12
C PHE A 125 0.30 7.61 3.18
N GLY A 126 -0.38 7.48 2.05
CA GLY A 126 -1.71 6.87 1.98
C GLY A 126 -1.69 5.42 2.46
N ALA A 127 -0.66 4.65 2.11
CA ALA A 127 -0.42 3.31 2.63
C ALA A 127 -0.29 3.29 4.15
N GLY A 128 0.48 4.21 4.73
CA GLY A 128 0.58 4.35 6.19
C GLY A 128 -0.77 4.62 6.84
N VAL A 129 -1.60 5.48 6.23
CA VAL A 129 -2.97 5.74 6.70
C VAL A 129 -3.85 4.50 6.59
N LEU A 130 -3.84 3.78 5.45
CA LEU A 130 -4.62 2.54 5.30
C LEU A 130 -4.18 1.49 6.34
N ASN A 131 -2.88 1.35 6.58
CA ASN A 131 -2.33 0.45 7.60
C ASN A 131 -2.78 0.84 9.01
N ALA A 132 -2.93 2.13 9.30
CA ALA A 132 -3.47 2.63 10.58
C ALA A 132 -4.99 2.42 10.74
N LEU A 133 -5.72 2.15 9.65
CA LEU A 133 -7.15 1.82 9.67
C LEU A 133 -7.40 0.30 9.59
N ASP A 134 -6.37 -0.50 9.33
CA ASP A 134 -6.48 -1.93 9.11
C ASP A 134 -6.65 -2.70 10.42
N GLY A 135 -7.77 -3.43 10.56
CA GLY A 135 -8.02 -4.28 11.73
C GLY A 135 -7.06 -5.46 11.88
N ARG A 136 -6.26 -5.77 10.86
CA ARG A 136 -5.21 -6.81 10.92
C ARG A 136 -3.92 -6.30 11.56
N ASN A 137 -3.76 -4.98 11.72
CA ASN A 137 -2.61 -4.37 12.36
C ASN A 137 -2.89 -4.18 13.87
N SER A 138 -2.16 -4.91 14.72
CA SER A 138 -2.33 -4.85 16.18
C SER A 138 -2.06 -3.45 16.77
N SER A 139 -1.13 -2.69 16.17
CA SER A 139 -0.85 -1.31 16.58
C SER A 139 -2.01 -0.38 16.24
N ALA A 140 -2.66 -0.58 15.08
CA ALA A 140 -3.86 0.16 14.71
C ALA A 140 -5.05 -0.17 15.62
N VAL A 141 -5.23 -1.45 15.97
CA VAL A 141 -6.25 -1.88 16.95
C VAL A 141 -5.97 -1.26 18.32
N SER A 142 -4.73 -1.28 18.79
CA SER A 142 -4.34 -0.67 20.07
C SER A 142 -4.52 0.85 20.08
N ALA A 143 -4.42 1.50 18.91
CA ALA A 143 -4.67 2.93 18.73
C ALA A 143 -6.17 3.28 18.58
N GLY A 144 -7.07 2.30 18.50
CA GLY A 144 -8.51 2.51 18.41
C GLY A 144 -9.05 2.74 16.99
N THR A 145 -8.19 2.68 15.97
CA THR A 145 -8.55 2.98 14.57
C THR A 145 -8.66 1.73 13.69
N GLY A 146 -8.13 0.60 14.15
CA GLY A 146 -8.15 -0.68 13.44
C GLY A 146 -9.56 -1.20 13.19
N GLY A 147 -9.85 -1.56 11.94
CA GLY A 147 -11.13 -2.12 11.49
C GLY A 147 -11.92 -1.17 10.58
N LEU A 148 -11.59 0.13 10.57
CA LEU A 148 -12.22 1.11 9.68
C LEU A 148 -11.97 0.79 8.21
N LEU A 149 -10.81 0.25 7.85
CA LEU A 149 -10.52 -0.14 6.47
C LEU A 149 -11.49 -1.21 5.96
N GLN A 150 -11.76 -2.23 6.77
CA GLN A 150 -12.71 -3.30 6.44
C GLN A 150 -14.15 -2.79 6.35
N ALA A 151 -14.48 -1.75 7.13
CA ALA A 151 -15.79 -1.11 7.13
C ALA A 151 -16.01 -0.13 5.97
N ALA A 152 -14.93 0.30 5.28
CA ALA A 152 -15.03 1.22 4.15
C ALA A 152 -15.75 0.57 2.95
N THR A 153 -16.71 1.30 2.38
CA THR A 153 -17.48 0.90 1.20
C THR A 153 -16.72 1.24 -0.09
N TYR A 154 -16.08 2.40 -0.12
CA TYR A 154 -15.32 2.89 -1.28
C TYR A 154 -13.90 3.27 -0.89
N LEU A 155 -12.97 3.00 -1.79
CA LEU A 155 -11.60 3.50 -1.75
C LEU A 155 -11.29 4.07 -3.14
N ALA A 156 -10.93 5.35 -3.20
CA ALA A 156 -10.61 6.05 -4.42
C ALA A 156 -9.21 6.66 -4.33
N GLY A 157 -8.54 6.74 -5.46
CA GLY A 157 -7.18 7.26 -5.54
C GLY A 157 -6.88 7.85 -6.91
N LEU A 158 -6.18 8.98 -6.95
CA LEU A 158 -5.74 9.63 -8.19
C LEU A 158 -4.22 9.78 -8.24
N SER A 159 -3.62 9.66 -9.42
CA SER A 159 -2.17 9.78 -9.63
C SER A 159 -1.39 8.85 -8.68
N GLY A 160 -0.46 9.36 -7.88
CA GLY A 160 0.30 8.56 -6.90
C GLY A 160 -0.58 7.78 -5.91
N GLY A 161 -1.74 8.33 -5.52
CA GLY A 161 -2.69 7.60 -4.68
C GLY A 161 -3.35 6.41 -5.39
N SER A 162 -3.47 6.43 -6.73
CA SER A 162 -4.01 5.30 -7.50
C SER A 162 -3.13 4.06 -7.40
N TRP A 163 -1.82 4.22 -7.18
CA TRP A 163 -0.88 3.10 -7.00
C TRP A 163 -1.31 2.21 -5.83
N LEU A 164 -1.90 2.78 -4.78
CA LEU A 164 -2.39 2.02 -3.62
C LEU A 164 -3.57 1.10 -3.93
N LEU A 165 -4.35 1.41 -4.96
CA LEU A 165 -5.51 0.60 -5.33
C LEU A 165 -5.11 -0.66 -6.09
N THR A 166 -3.93 -0.63 -6.71
CA THR A 166 -3.48 -1.65 -7.65
C THR A 166 -2.48 -2.61 -7.03
N TYR A 167 -1.79 -2.21 -5.96
CA TYR A 167 -0.80 -3.04 -5.30
C TYR A 167 -1.38 -3.78 -4.09
N THR A 168 -1.09 -5.07 -4.01
CA THR A 168 -1.30 -5.91 -2.82
C THR A 168 -0.45 -5.41 -1.65
N ALA A 169 -0.79 -5.86 -0.44
CA ALA A 169 -0.01 -5.54 0.75
C ALA A 169 1.45 -6.02 0.62
N ASP A 170 1.67 -7.18 -0.02
CA ASP A 170 3.01 -7.72 -0.27
C ASP A 170 3.80 -6.88 -1.27
N GLU A 171 3.16 -6.43 -2.35
CA GLU A 171 3.78 -5.51 -3.32
C GLU A 171 4.11 -4.16 -2.69
N LEU A 172 3.22 -3.65 -1.84
CA LEU A 172 3.49 -2.44 -1.07
C LEU A 172 4.69 -2.61 -0.12
N GLN A 173 4.72 -3.71 0.64
CA GLN A 173 5.81 -4.02 1.54
C GLN A 173 7.13 -4.19 0.77
N ALA A 174 7.12 -4.83 -0.39
CA ALA A 174 8.27 -4.96 -1.27
C ALA A 174 8.77 -3.61 -1.77
N MET A 175 7.87 -2.71 -2.18
CA MET A 175 8.25 -1.33 -2.56
C MET A 175 8.87 -0.57 -1.39
N LEU A 176 8.32 -0.70 -0.18
CA LEU A 176 8.88 -0.07 1.02
C LEU A 176 10.25 -0.64 1.36
N SER A 177 10.41 -1.97 1.33
CA SER A 177 11.68 -2.66 1.55
C SER A 177 12.74 -2.22 0.53
N GLN A 178 12.40 -2.20 -0.76
CA GLN A 178 13.31 -1.73 -1.81
C GLN A 178 13.70 -0.26 -1.63
N THR A 179 12.74 0.59 -1.25
CA THR A 179 13.00 2.01 -0.99
C THR A 179 13.93 2.19 0.21
N PHE A 180 13.70 1.42 1.28
CA PHE A 180 14.57 1.39 2.45
C PHE A 180 15.99 0.95 2.07
N ASP A 181 16.13 -0.08 1.24
CA ASP A 181 17.44 -0.53 0.77
C ASP A 181 18.15 0.53 -0.06
N ILE A 182 17.47 1.15 -1.03
CA ILE A 182 18.04 2.26 -1.82
C ILE A 182 18.45 3.44 -0.93
N ALA A 183 17.65 3.77 0.08
CA ALA A 183 17.93 4.87 1.00
C ALA A 183 19.09 4.55 1.97
N THR A 184 19.42 3.28 2.19
CA THR A 184 20.42 2.85 3.18
C THR A 184 21.67 2.20 2.60
N GLN A 185 21.71 1.93 1.29
CA GLN A 185 22.78 1.17 0.66
C GLN A 185 24.06 1.96 0.37
N GLY A 186 24.01 3.29 0.26
CA GLY A 186 25.16 4.09 -0.18
C GLY A 186 25.63 3.77 -1.61
N ILE A 187 26.95 3.78 -1.85
CA ILE A 187 27.55 3.33 -3.12
C ILE A 187 27.83 1.83 -2.95
N ALA A 188 26.80 1.01 -3.16
CA ALA A 188 26.92 -0.44 -3.05
C ALA A 188 28.01 -0.98 -3.99
N TYR A 189 28.70 -2.04 -3.56
CA TYR A 189 29.77 -2.69 -4.34
C TYR A 189 29.44 -4.16 -4.60
N GLU A 190 29.92 -4.65 -5.74
CA GLU A 190 29.72 -6.04 -6.15
C GLU A 190 30.68 -6.95 -5.39
N ILE A 191 30.14 -8.04 -4.83
CA ILE A 191 30.86 -9.16 -4.24
C ILE A 191 30.57 -10.41 -5.06
N GLY A 192 31.42 -11.44 -4.96
CA GLY A 192 31.26 -12.67 -5.75
C GLY A 192 29.92 -13.40 -5.56
N SER A 193 29.12 -13.01 -4.57
CA SER A 193 27.77 -13.52 -4.28
C SER A 193 26.63 -12.50 -4.45
N GLY A 194 26.88 -11.31 -5.01
CA GLY A 194 25.85 -10.28 -5.22
C GLY A 194 26.33 -8.86 -4.96
N TRP A 195 25.50 -8.02 -4.35
CA TRP A 195 25.83 -6.64 -3.99
C TRP A 195 25.76 -6.47 -2.47
N GLU A 196 26.73 -5.75 -1.89
CA GLU A 196 26.76 -5.43 -0.47
C GLU A 196 26.57 -3.92 -0.27
N LYS A 197 25.84 -3.55 0.80
CA LYS A 197 25.67 -2.14 1.19
C LYS A 197 27.03 -1.55 1.57
N ASP A 198 27.24 -0.29 1.26
CA ASP A 198 28.47 0.41 1.58
C ASP A 198 28.63 0.54 3.12
N PRO A 199 29.64 -0.10 3.73
CA PRO A 199 29.80 -0.08 5.18
C PRO A 199 30.17 1.30 5.72
N GLU A 200 30.70 2.20 4.89
CA GLU A 200 31.04 3.56 5.30
C GLU A 200 29.85 4.53 5.18
N TYR A 201 28.78 4.15 4.48
CA TYR A 201 27.65 5.02 4.20
C TYR A 201 27.01 5.65 5.45
N PRO A 202 26.75 4.92 6.56
CA PRO A 202 26.17 5.53 7.76
C PRO A 202 27.07 6.63 8.34
N SER A 203 28.39 6.41 8.37
CA SER A 203 29.36 7.38 8.87
C SER A 203 29.49 8.58 7.92
N CYS A 204 29.53 8.33 6.61
CA CYS A 204 29.54 9.40 5.62
C CYS A 204 28.26 10.24 5.68
N LEU A 205 27.08 9.61 5.82
CA LEU A 205 25.81 10.30 5.99
C LEU A 205 25.81 11.19 7.24
N ALA A 206 26.38 10.71 8.36
CA ALA A 206 26.56 11.54 9.55
C ALA A 206 27.46 12.75 9.27
N CYS A 207 28.58 12.56 8.55
CA CYS A 207 29.43 13.66 8.10
C CYS A 207 28.66 14.69 7.24
N ALA A 208 27.76 14.24 6.35
CA ALA A 208 26.85 15.12 5.59
C ALA A 208 26.02 16.03 6.49
N VAL A 209 25.35 15.40 7.46
CA VAL A 209 24.35 16.04 8.30
C VAL A 209 24.98 17.16 9.11
N VAL A 210 26.19 16.92 9.64
CA VAL A 210 26.94 17.92 10.41
C VAL A 210 27.74 18.87 9.52
N ASP A 211 27.82 18.63 8.21
CA ASP A 211 28.68 19.37 7.32
C ASP A 211 28.33 20.86 7.40
N ARG A 212 27.11 21.31 7.09
CA ARG A 212 26.84 22.77 7.18
C ARG A 212 27.02 23.38 8.58
N ALA A 213 26.95 22.58 9.65
CA ALA A 213 27.23 23.05 11.00
C ALA A 213 28.72 23.26 11.29
N ARG A 214 29.63 22.37 10.86
CA ARG A 214 31.08 22.51 11.11
C ARG A 214 31.64 23.81 10.52
N GLU A 215 31.15 24.22 9.36
CA GLU A 215 31.63 25.36 8.58
C GLU A 215 31.22 26.66 9.23
N ARG A 216 30.01 26.72 9.79
CA ARG A 216 29.58 27.86 10.63
C ARG A 216 30.45 28.04 11.88
N GLN A 217 31.08 26.97 12.35
CA GLN A 217 31.99 26.99 13.50
C GLN A 217 33.47 27.13 13.09
N ASN A 218 33.76 27.40 11.80
CA ASN A 218 35.12 27.45 11.25
C ASN A 218 35.97 26.18 11.52
N MET A 219 35.33 25.03 11.62
CA MET A 219 36.02 23.75 11.76
C MET A 219 36.33 23.19 10.36
N ALA A 220 37.59 22.80 10.13
CA ALA A 220 37.98 22.15 8.89
C ALA A 220 37.38 20.73 8.80
N ARG A 221 37.10 20.27 7.57
CA ARG A 221 36.85 18.83 7.34
C ARG A 221 38.16 18.08 7.49
N ASP A 222 38.14 16.93 8.15
CA ASP A 222 39.31 16.07 8.32
C ASP A 222 38.88 14.59 8.39
N GLY A 223 39.85 13.69 8.20
CA GLY A 223 39.72 12.25 8.29
C GLY A 223 38.62 11.69 7.38
N LEU A 224 37.83 10.76 7.93
CA LEU A 224 36.75 10.07 7.23
C LEU A 224 35.78 11.05 6.55
N CYS A 225 35.43 12.17 7.20
CA CYS A 225 34.47 13.13 6.64
C CYS A 225 35.01 13.87 5.42
N ALA A 226 36.33 14.07 5.30
CA ALA A 226 36.92 14.62 4.09
C ALA A 226 36.81 13.62 2.93
N SER A 227 37.23 12.37 3.15
CA SER A 227 37.17 11.29 2.15
C SER A 227 35.74 10.97 1.71
N CYS A 228 34.78 10.98 2.63
CA CYS A 228 33.36 10.78 2.33
C CYS A 228 32.82 11.81 1.32
N LEU A 229 33.19 13.08 1.47
CA LEU A 229 32.69 14.19 0.63
C LEU A 229 33.42 14.29 -0.72
N GLU A 230 34.58 13.64 -0.86
CA GLU A 230 35.23 13.40 -2.15
C GLU A 230 34.58 12.22 -2.89
N ARG A 231 34.22 11.17 -2.15
CA ARG A 231 33.63 9.93 -2.67
C ARG A 231 32.17 10.09 -3.09
N TYR A 232 31.37 10.81 -2.30
CA TYR A 232 29.97 11.08 -2.59
C TYR A 232 29.82 12.47 -3.20
N CYS A 233 29.23 12.56 -4.40
CA CYS A 233 28.94 13.83 -5.08
C CYS A 233 27.81 14.60 -4.38
N TRP A 234 28.09 15.19 -3.23
CA TRP A 234 27.17 16.07 -2.52
C TRP A 234 27.48 17.52 -2.85
N SER A 235 26.77 18.06 -3.85
CA SER A 235 26.75 19.49 -4.16
C SER A 235 25.67 20.20 -3.35
#